data_AF-A0A0F4IZE6-F1
#
_entry.id   AF-A0A0F4IZE6-F1
#
_cell.length_a   1.000
_cell.length_b   1.000
_cell.length_c   1.000
_cell.angle_alpha   90.00
_cell.angle_beta   90.00
_cell.angle_gamma   90.00
#
_symmetry.space_group_name_H-M   'P 1'
#
loop_
_entity.id
_entity.type
_entity.pdbx_description
1 polymer ?
#
loop_
_entity_poly.entity_id
_entity_poly.type
_entity_poly.pdbx_seq_one_letter_code
_entity_poly.pdbx_strand_id
1 'polypeptide(L)'
;MTATAPGHGSAVPHTAARPAVAGHPLVRAVGSPLSIEECRAKWKIACYTPLQYREAYDLNPLYRAGITGKGRTIVIVDSFGSPTVQHDLDVYSRQFGIPSTQVQVVKSARRGTPDISMAAAVDGGAWIYSSYDPSATGWDVSGGTSESSPLFSGIVALADQAAGRRLGDIHEALYRLYGRSAYDRSTGIVDVNDGTDNSYQGVTGYAAVNGYDMATGVGTLDAARFVPALAREGRRG
;
A
#
# COMPACT_ATOMS: atom_id res chain seq x y z
N MET A 1 -26.25 1.54 57.29
CA MET A 1 -26.40 2.15 55.96
C MET A 1 -25.15 1.81 55.17
N THR A 2 -25.20 0.75 54.38
CA THR A 2 -24.06 0.26 53.58
C THR A 2 -24.34 0.67 52.13
N ALA A 3 -23.58 1.63 51.63
CA ALA A 3 -23.67 2.07 50.25
C ALA A 3 -22.92 1.09 49.34
N THR A 4 -23.65 0.44 48.43
CA THR A 4 -23.12 -0.40 47.36
C THR A 4 -22.51 0.50 46.28
N ALA A 5 -21.25 0.29 45.93
CA ALA A 5 -20.62 0.93 44.77
C ALA A 5 -21.19 0.36 43.46
N PRO A 6 -21.30 1.14 42.37
CA PRO A 6 -21.81 0.65 41.10
C PRO A 6 -20.82 -0.30 40.43
N GLY A 7 -21.37 -1.30 39.72
CA GLY A 7 -20.63 -2.34 39.02
C GLY A 7 -19.65 -1.81 37.99
N HIS A 8 -18.56 -2.56 37.85
CA HIS A 8 -17.51 -2.34 36.88
C HIS A 8 -18.10 -2.37 35.47
N GLY A 9 -17.94 -1.28 34.71
CA GLY A 9 -18.26 -1.27 33.29
C GLY A 9 -17.45 -2.34 32.59
N SER A 10 -18.12 -3.20 31.83
CA SER A 10 -17.46 -4.14 30.93
C SER A 10 -16.54 -3.35 30.00
N ALA A 11 -15.24 -3.63 30.06
CA ALA A 11 -14.27 -3.05 29.16
C ALA A 11 -14.67 -3.37 27.72
N VAL A 12 -14.84 -2.34 26.91
CA VAL A 12 -15.06 -2.46 25.47
C VAL A 12 -13.84 -3.18 24.87
N PRO A 13 -14.01 -4.26 24.09
CA PRO A 13 -12.88 -4.93 23.47
C PRO A 13 -12.18 -3.98 22.48
N HIS A 14 -10.99 -3.50 22.83
CA HIS A 14 -10.16 -2.75 21.89
C HIS A 14 -9.73 -3.67 20.74
N THR A 15 -9.97 -3.26 19.50
CA THR A 15 -9.40 -3.97 18.33
C THR A 15 -7.91 -3.69 18.31
N ALA A 16 -7.11 -4.67 18.72
CA ALA A 16 -5.68 -4.60 18.53
C ALA A 16 -5.37 -4.61 17.04
N ALA A 17 -4.66 -3.58 16.55
CA ALA A 17 -4.09 -3.60 15.21
C ALA A 17 -3.19 -4.84 15.09
N ARG A 18 -3.55 -5.76 14.19
CA ARG A 18 -2.73 -6.93 13.90
C ARG A 18 -1.93 -6.63 12.63
N PRO A 19 -0.59 -6.66 12.67
CA PRO A 19 0.22 -6.54 11.47
C PRO A 19 -0.25 -7.56 10.43
N ALA A 20 -0.30 -7.15 9.17
CA ALA A 20 -0.52 -8.10 8.08
C ALA A 20 0.68 -9.07 8.06
N VAL A 21 0.41 -10.33 8.40
CA VAL A 21 1.40 -11.39 8.49
C VAL A 21 1.12 -12.44 7.42
N ALA A 22 2.14 -13.22 7.07
CA ALA A 22 1.95 -14.37 6.19
C ALA A 22 0.81 -15.26 6.73
N GLY A 23 -0.11 -15.67 5.85
CA GLY A 23 -1.36 -16.33 6.26
C GLY A 23 -2.57 -15.40 6.39
N HIS A 24 -2.50 -14.12 5.98
CA HIS A 24 -3.71 -13.32 5.79
C HIS A 24 -4.64 -13.97 4.76
N PRO A 25 -5.89 -14.32 5.13
CA PRO A 25 -6.83 -14.86 4.17
C PRO A 25 -7.50 -13.72 3.41
N LEU A 26 -7.24 -13.62 2.11
CA LEU A 26 -8.04 -12.78 1.22
C LEU A 26 -9.40 -13.43 1.02
N VAL A 27 -10.38 -12.96 1.80
CA VAL A 27 -11.77 -13.38 1.68
C VAL A 27 -12.37 -12.73 0.43
N ARG A 28 -12.88 -13.55 -0.50
CA ARG A 28 -13.50 -13.09 -1.75
C ARG A 28 -14.93 -13.64 -1.87
N ALA A 29 -15.78 -12.92 -2.60
CA ALA A 29 -17.10 -13.36 -3.07
C ALA A 29 -18.05 -13.89 -1.98
N VAL A 30 -18.16 -13.19 -0.86
CA VAL A 30 -19.17 -13.49 0.18
C VAL A 30 -20.44 -12.70 -0.13
N GLY A 31 -21.59 -13.36 -0.20
CA GLY A 31 -22.86 -12.72 -0.59
C GLY A 31 -23.39 -11.67 0.40
N SER A 32 -22.94 -11.72 1.66
CA SER A 32 -23.26 -10.74 2.70
C SER A 32 -22.18 -10.76 3.79
N PRO A 33 -22.03 -9.69 4.59
CA PRO A 33 -21.13 -9.71 5.75
C PRO A 33 -21.52 -10.84 6.72
N LEU A 34 -20.53 -11.61 7.17
CA LEU A 34 -20.69 -12.64 8.20
C LEU A 34 -20.47 -12.05 9.59
N SER A 35 -20.99 -12.73 10.62
CA SER A 35 -20.68 -12.42 12.00
C SER A 35 -19.21 -12.72 12.33
N ILE A 36 -18.70 -12.16 13.43
CA ILE A 36 -17.34 -12.49 13.93
C ILE A 36 -17.22 -13.99 14.22
N GLU A 37 -18.28 -14.61 14.74
CA GLU A 37 -18.29 -16.03 15.09
C GLU A 37 -18.20 -16.90 13.84
N GLU A 38 -18.96 -16.56 12.80
CA GLU A 38 -18.93 -17.24 11.51
C GLU A 38 -17.56 -17.08 10.84
N CYS A 39 -16.99 -15.87 10.85
CA CYS A 39 -15.65 -15.63 10.34
C CYS A 39 -14.57 -16.41 11.13
N ARG A 40 -14.69 -16.49 12.45
CA ARG A 40 -13.77 -17.28 13.29
C ARG A 40 -13.95 -18.78 13.02
N ALA A 41 -15.19 -19.25 12.87
CA ALA A 41 -15.46 -20.64 12.57
C ALA A 41 -14.86 -21.04 11.22
N LYS A 42 -15.15 -20.23 10.18
CA LYS A 42 -14.83 -20.51 8.78
C LYS A 42 -13.38 -20.22 8.40
N TRP A 43 -12.85 -19.07 8.83
CA TRP A 43 -11.55 -18.56 8.36
C TRP A 43 -10.55 -18.31 9.49
N LYS A 44 -10.91 -18.62 10.74
CA LYS A 44 -10.04 -18.41 11.92
C LYS A 44 -9.57 -16.95 12.08
N ILE A 45 -10.32 -15.99 11.51
CA ILE A 45 -10.10 -14.55 11.63
C ILE A 45 -11.32 -13.85 12.21
N ALA A 46 -11.13 -12.63 12.72
CA ALA A 46 -12.23 -11.74 13.06
C ALA A 46 -12.53 -10.82 11.86
N CYS A 47 -13.80 -10.74 11.46
CA CYS A 47 -14.28 -9.79 10.46
C CYS A 47 -14.99 -8.64 11.18
N TYR A 48 -14.49 -7.41 11.03
CA TYR A 48 -15.05 -6.25 11.71
C TYR A 48 -15.93 -5.41 10.77
N THR A 49 -17.05 -4.95 11.29
CA THR A 49 -17.95 -3.98 10.65
C THR A 49 -17.50 -2.54 10.94
N PRO A 50 -17.98 -1.53 10.19
CA PRO A 50 -17.75 -0.12 10.51
C PRO A 50 -18.07 0.27 11.96
N LEU A 51 -19.15 -0.27 12.52
CA LEU A 51 -19.56 0.03 13.89
C LEU A 51 -18.57 -0.53 14.91
N GLN A 52 -18.03 -1.73 14.64
CA GLN A 52 -17.00 -2.32 15.49
C GLN A 52 -15.67 -1.55 15.40
N TYR A 53 -15.30 -1.06 14.21
CA TYR A 53 -14.14 -0.16 14.09
C TYR A 53 -14.35 1.16 14.84
N ARG A 54 -15.53 1.76 14.72
CA ARG A 54 -15.89 2.98 15.46
C ARG A 54 -15.72 2.82 16.97
N GLU A 55 -16.20 1.70 17.51
CA GLU A 55 -16.08 1.38 18.93
C GLU A 55 -14.64 1.08 19.32
N ALA A 56 -13.94 0.27 18.52
CA ALA A 56 -12.57 -0.13 18.81
C ALA A 56 -11.56 1.02 18.84
N TYR A 57 -11.76 2.02 17.99
CA TYR A 57 -10.96 3.24 17.96
C TYR A 57 -11.53 4.37 18.83
N ASP A 58 -12.54 4.07 19.65
CA ASP A 58 -13.20 5.01 20.56
C ASP A 58 -13.59 6.34 19.89
N LEU A 59 -14.26 6.26 18.73
CA LEU A 59 -14.68 7.45 17.98
C LEU A 59 -15.96 8.09 18.55
N ASN A 60 -16.67 7.38 19.44
CA ASN A 60 -17.96 7.81 19.99
C ASN A 60 -17.92 9.14 20.78
N PRO A 61 -16.90 9.42 21.62
CA PRO A 61 -16.75 10.73 22.25
C PRO A 61 -16.65 11.88 21.24
N LEU A 62 -15.94 11.69 20.12
CA LEU A 62 -15.82 12.69 19.05
C LEU A 62 -17.18 12.99 18.41
N TYR A 63 -17.96 11.94 18.12
CA TYR A 63 -19.30 12.11 17.55
C TYR A 63 -20.28 12.76 18.52
N ARG A 64 -20.22 12.44 19.82
CA ARG A 64 -21.00 13.13 20.85
C ARG A 64 -20.64 14.61 20.97
N ALA A 65 -19.38 14.96 20.73
CA ALA A 65 -18.90 16.34 20.65
C ALA A 65 -19.23 17.02 19.29
N GLY A 66 -19.94 16.35 18.38
CA GLY A 66 -20.31 16.89 17.07
C GLY A 66 -19.21 16.80 16.00
N ILE A 67 -18.05 16.21 16.31
CA ILE A 67 -16.92 16.04 15.39
C ILE A 67 -17.15 14.81 14.52
N THR A 68 -17.92 14.99 13.45
CA THR A 68 -18.44 13.89 12.60
C THR A 68 -17.79 13.80 11.22
N GLY A 69 -16.93 14.76 10.86
CA GLY A 69 -16.41 14.91 9.49
C GLY A 69 -17.42 15.47 8.48
N LYS A 70 -18.66 15.79 8.91
CA LYS A 70 -19.69 16.38 8.04
C LYS A 70 -19.16 17.63 7.33
N GLY A 71 -19.32 17.67 6.00
CA GLY A 71 -18.89 18.80 5.16
C GLY A 71 -17.38 18.87 4.90
N ARG A 72 -16.62 17.80 5.18
CA ARG A 72 -15.19 17.70 4.89
C ARG A 72 -14.95 16.70 3.75
N THR A 73 -14.06 17.06 2.84
CA THR A 73 -13.61 16.21 1.75
C THR A 73 -12.29 15.56 2.12
N ILE A 74 -12.18 14.25 1.88
CA ILE A 74 -10.93 13.50 1.98
C ILE A 74 -10.53 13.01 0.58
N VAL A 75 -9.24 12.76 0.39
CA VAL A 75 -8.72 12.16 -0.85
C VAL A 75 -8.12 10.81 -0.50
N ILE A 76 -8.49 9.79 -1.28
CA ILE A 76 -7.94 8.43 -1.18
C ILE A 76 -7.21 8.15 -2.48
N VAL A 77 -5.93 7.78 -2.38
CA VAL A 77 -5.12 7.37 -3.54
C VAL A 77 -5.27 5.87 -3.71
N ASP A 78 -5.87 5.47 -4.82
CA ASP A 78 -6.01 4.07 -5.22
C ASP A 78 -5.13 3.82 -6.45
N SER A 79 -4.09 3.00 -6.25
CA SER A 79 -3.01 2.78 -7.24
C SER A 79 -3.48 2.08 -8.53
N PHE A 80 -4.55 1.29 -8.47
CA PHE A 80 -5.11 0.61 -9.63
C PHE A 80 -6.40 1.27 -10.11
N GLY A 81 -7.04 2.01 -9.22
CA GLY A 81 -8.39 2.55 -9.43
C GLY A 81 -9.43 1.43 -9.49
N SER A 82 -10.71 1.81 -9.43
CA SER A 82 -11.81 0.88 -9.62
C SER A 82 -12.88 1.53 -10.51
N PRO A 83 -13.25 0.90 -11.64
CA PRO A 83 -14.36 1.39 -12.47
C PRO A 83 -15.71 1.27 -11.77
N THR A 84 -15.79 0.46 -10.70
CA THR A 84 -17.01 0.22 -9.91
C THR A 84 -17.01 0.94 -8.57
N VAL A 85 -16.01 1.78 -8.26
CA VAL A 85 -15.83 2.37 -6.91
C VAL A 85 -17.07 3.07 -6.35
N GLN A 86 -17.85 3.75 -7.19
CA GLN A 86 -19.12 4.35 -6.77
C GLN A 86 -20.16 3.29 -6.38
N HIS A 87 -20.30 2.24 -7.19
CA HIS A 87 -21.21 1.13 -6.90
C HIS A 87 -20.81 0.41 -5.62
N ASP A 88 -19.51 0.17 -5.42
CA ASP A 88 -18.96 -0.50 -4.25
C ASP A 88 -19.29 0.30 -2.96
N LEU A 89 -19.10 1.63 -3.02
CA LEU A 89 -19.48 2.53 -1.92
C LEU A 89 -20.99 2.50 -1.64
N ASP A 90 -21.83 2.49 -2.68
CA ASP A 90 -23.29 2.47 -2.51
C ASP A 90 -23.79 1.16 -1.91
N VAL A 91 -23.20 0.02 -2.29
CA VAL A 91 -23.50 -1.29 -1.69
C VAL A 91 -23.06 -1.31 -0.22
N TYR A 92 -21.84 -0.88 0.07
CA TYR A 92 -21.31 -0.84 1.44
C TYR A 92 -22.12 0.07 2.35
N SER A 93 -22.44 1.28 1.87
CA SER A 93 -23.19 2.29 2.62
C SER A 93 -24.59 1.78 2.98
N ARG A 94 -25.30 1.17 2.02
CA ARG A 94 -26.61 0.55 2.25
C ARG A 94 -26.53 -0.59 3.27
N GLN A 95 -25.53 -1.46 3.15
CA GLN A 95 -25.35 -2.61 4.03
C GLN A 95 -25.18 -2.21 5.50
N PHE A 96 -24.53 -1.08 5.78
CA PHE A 96 -24.23 -0.64 7.15
C PHE A 96 -25.00 0.61 7.60
N GLY A 97 -25.99 1.07 6.82
CA GLY A 97 -26.80 2.25 7.16
C GLY A 97 -25.98 3.55 7.23
N ILE A 98 -24.90 3.64 6.46
CA ILE A 98 -24.05 4.83 6.37
C ILE A 98 -24.58 5.70 5.22
N PRO A 99 -24.62 7.04 5.35
CA PRO A 99 -24.95 7.90 4.21
C PRO A 99 -23.94 7.70 3.08
N SER A 100 -24.43 7.32 1.89
CA SER A 100 -23.59 7.31 0.68
C SER A 100 -23.33 8.73 0.19
N THR A 101 -22.26 8.90 -0.57
CA THR A 101 -21.90 10.14 -1.26
C THR A 101 -21.48 9.84 -2.69
N GLN A 102 -21.49 10.85 -3.56
CA GLN A 102 -20.81 10.72 -4.84
C GLN A 102 -19.30 10.83 -4.66
N VAL A 103 -18.56 9.88 -5.22
CA VAL A 103 -17.11 9.93 -5.31
C VAL A 103 -16.70 10.62 -6.59
N GLN A 104 -15.81 11.61 -6.48
CA GLN A 104 -15.15 12.18 -7.63
C GLN A 104 -13.88 11.37 -7.92
N VAL A 105 -13.91 10.59 -9.00
CA VAL A 105 -12.72 9.87 -9.46
C VAL A 105 -11.87 10.82 -10.29
N VAL A 106 -10.79 11.31 -9.69
CA VAL A 106 -9.79 12.10 -10.40
C VAL A 106 -8.64 11.17 -10.76
N LYS A 107 -8.49 10.85 -12.05
CA LYS A 107 -7.24 10.29 -12.56
C LYS A 107 -6.21 11.42 -12.56
N SER A 108 -5.38 11.47 -11.52
CA SER A 108 -4.44 12.58 -11.34
C SER A 108 -3.36 12.58 -12.42
N ALA A 109 -3.09 13.75 -13.00
CA ALA A 109 -1.88 14.03 -13.77
C ALA A 109 -0.72 14.58 -12.90
N ARG A 110 -0.84 14.55 -11.56
CA ARG A 110 0.16 15.02 -10.59
C ARG A 110 0.43 14.00 -9.47
N ARG A 111 1.70 13.93 -9.06
CA ARG A 111 2.40 12.79 -8.42
C ARG A 111 1.87 11.45 -8.93
N GLY A 112 2.40 11.03 -10.07
CA GLY A 112 2.19 9.66 -10.52
C GLY A 112 2.84 8.67 -9.55
N THR A 113 2.28 7.48 -9.48
CA THR A 113 2.92 6.32 -8.87
C THR A 113 3.02 5.22 -9.92
N PRO A 114 4.10 4.43 -9.92
CA PRO A 114 5.23 4.50 -9.00
C PRO A 114 6.21 5.64 -9.34
N ASP A 115 7.15 5.94 -8.43
CA ASP A 115 8.31 6.77 -8.77
C ASP A 115 9.36 5.93 -9.52
N ILE A 116 9.54 4.67 -9.13
CA ILE A 116 10.51 3.72 -9.69
C ILE A 116 10.00 2.29 -9.55
N SER A 117 10.46 1.39 -10.43
CA SER A 117 10.06 -0.02 -10.44
C SER A 117 11.23 -0.97 -10.47
N MET A 118 11.05 -2.12 -9.81
CA MET A 118 12.01 -3.22 -9.74
C MET A 118 11.28 -4.53 -10.03
N ALA A 119 11.95 -5.67 -9.86
CA ALA A 119 11.32 -6.98 -10.01
C ALA A 119 10.09 -7.13 -9.11
N ALA A 120 9.00 -7.60 -9.72
CA ALA A 120 7.70 -7.83 -9.07
C ALA A 120 6.89 -8.98 -9.72
N ALA A 121 7.36 -9.55 -10.82
CA ALA A 121 6.65 -10.64 -11.50
C ALA A 121 6.81 -11.95 -10.72
N VAL A 122 5.79 -12.82 -10.76
CA VAL A 122 5.93 -14.18 -10.20
C VAL A 122 6.81 -15.04 -11.09
N ASP A 123 6.72 -14.85 -12.41
CA ASP A 123 7.72 -15.37 -13.34
C ASP A 123 9.00 -14.54 -13.19
N GLY A 124 10.01 -15.12 -12.55
CA GLY A 124 11.22 -14.43 -12.09
C GLY A 124 11.18 -13.91 -10.65
N GLY A 125 10.19 -14.31 -9.84
CA GLY A 125 10.06 -13.90 -8.44
C GLY A 125 11.20 -14.38 -7.54
N ALA A 126 11.39 -13.70 -6.41
CA ALA A 126 12.41 -14.04 -5.44
C ALA A 126 12.10 -15.32 -4.65
N TRP A 127 13.10 -16.17 -4.48
CA TRP A 127 13.06 -17.22 -3.46
C TRP A 127 13.06 -16.61 -2.06
N ILE A 128 12.05 -16.95 -1.28
CA ILE A 128 11.93 -16.58 0.12
C ILE A 128 11.90 -17.85 0.97
N TYR A 129 12.52 -17.79 2.15
CA TYR A 129 12.33 -18.82 3.16
C TYR A 129 11.37 -18.27 4.21
N SER A 130 10.32 -19.02 4.52
CA SER A 130 9.35 -18.65 5.55
C SER A 130 9.18 -19.80 6.53
N SER A 131 9.33 -19.50 7.82
CA SER A 131 8.91 -20.36 8.92
C SER A 131 7.73 -19.76 9.70
N TYR A 132 7.08 -18.75 9.12
CA TYR A 132 6.06 -17.97 9.81
C TYR A 132 4.80 -18.81 10.06
N ASP A 133 4.37 -19.58 9.06
CA ASP A 133 3.36 -20.62 9.23
C ASP A 133 4.07 -21.92 9.66
N PRO A 134 3.85 -22.40 10.91
CA PRO A 134 4.49 -23.62 11.39
C PRO A 134 4.07 -24.88 10.61
N SER A 135 2.95 -24.83 9.89
CA SER A 135 2.46 -25.94 9.07
C SER A 135 3.00 -25.93 7.63
N ALA A 136 3.60 -24.81 7.21
CA ALA A 136 4.11 -24.59 5.85
C ALA A 136 5.51 -23.95 5.86
N THR A 137 6.40 -24.44 6.75
CA THR A 137 7.78 -23.95 6.82
C THR A 137 8.59 -24.46 5.62
N GLY A 138 9.25 -23.56 4.89
CA GLY A 138 10.07 -23.94 3.74
C GLY A 138 10.47 -22.78 2.83
N TRP A 139 11.05 -23.14 1.69
CA TRP A 139 11.34 -22.23 0.58
C TRP A 139 10.13 -22.09 -0.32
N ASP A 140 9.84 -20.87 -0.74
CA ASP A 140 8.76 -20.53 -1.67
C ASP A 140 9.22 -19.42 -2.63
N VAL A 141 8.51 -19.21 -3.73
CA VAL A 141 8.76 -18.11 -4.67
C VAL A 141 7.69 -17.05 -4.47
N SER A 142 8.11 -15.81 -4.21
CA SER A 142 7.22 -14.66 -4.04
C SER A 142 7.58 -13.57 -5.05
N GLY A 143 6.56 -12.96 -5.63
CA GLY A 143 6.68 -11.72 -6.40
C GLY A 143 5.94 -10.56 -5.73
N GLY A 144 5.53 -9.59 -6.54
CA GLY A 144 4.80 -8.39 -6.15
C GLY A 144 5.70 -7.20 -5.84
N THR A 145 5.13 -6.01 -5.76
CA THR A 145 5.86 -4.78 -5.39
C THR A 145 6.44 -4.82 -3.97
N SER A 146 5.96 -5.76 -3.14
CA SER A 146 6.57 -6.15 -1.87
C SER A 146 8.00 -6.66 -2.02
N GLU A 147 8.36 -7.27 -3.15
CA GLU A 147 9.73 -7.65 -3.50
C GLU A 147 10.52 -6.43 -4.00
N SER A 148 9.90 -5.59 -4.84
CA SER A 148 10.53 -4.39 -5.38
C SER A 148 10.99 -3.41 -4.30
N SER A 149 10.20 -3.26 -3.25
CA SER A 149 10.45 -2.31 -2.15
C SER A 149 11.77 -2.57 -1.40
N PRO A 150 12.05 -3.79 -0.89
CA PRO A 150 13.34 -4.11 -0.26
C PRO A 150 14.50 -4.15 -1.25
N LEU A 151 14.28 -4.53 -2.52
CA LEU A 151 15.32 -4.44 -3.57
C LEU A 151 15.81 -3.00 -3.73
N PHE A 152 14.88 -2.05 -3.91
CA PHE A 152 15.23 -0.64 -4.03
C PHE A 152 15.83 -0.08 -2.73
N SER A 153 15.30 -0.45 -1.57
CA SER A 153 15.84 -0.04 -0.27
C SER A 153 17.29 -0.48 -0.09
N GLY A 154 17.65 -1.70 -0.53
CA GLY A 154 19.02 -2.19 -0.52
C GLY A 154 19.95 -1.36 -1.42
N ILE A 155 19.49 -0.97 -2.61
CA ILE A 155 20.25 -0.10 -3.52
C ILE A 155 20.48 1.29 -2.90
N VAL A 156 19.46 1.86 -2.25
CA VAL A 156 19.59 3.16 -1.56
C VAL A 156 20.57 3.03 -0.38
N ALA A 157 20.55 1.92 0.37
CA ALA A 157 21.52 1.67 1.44
C ALA A 157 22.96 1.54 0.91
N LEU A 158 23.16 0.94 -0.27
CA LEU A 158 24.48 0.95 -0.94
C LEU A 158 24.90 2.37 -1.33
N ALA A 159 23.96 3.22 -1.75
CA ALA A 159 24.23 4.63 -2.04
C ALA A 159 24.59 5.42 -0.77
N ASP A 160 23.89 5.19 0.35
CA ASP A 160 24.25 5.74 1.66
C ASP A 160 25.70 5.35 2.04
N GLN A 161 26.04 4.07 1.89
CA GLN A 161 27.37 3.55 2.19
C GLN A 161 28.44 4.19 1.29
N ALA A 162 28.20 4.21 -0.04
CA ALA A 162 29.12 4.81 -1.01
C ALA A 162 29.33 6.31 -0.76
N ALA A 163 28.32 6.97 -0.18
CA ALA A 163 28.39 8.40 0.12
C ALA A 163 28.94 8.71 1.52
N GLY A 164 29.16 7.68 2.37
CA GLY A 164 29.68 7.82 3.73
C GLY A 164 28.71 8.49 4.72
N ARG A 165 27.42 8.60 4.38
CA ARG A 165 26.36 9.21 5.21
C ARG A 165 24.98 8.80 4.68
N ARG A 166 23.94 9.00 5.50
CA ARG A 166 22.55 8.89 5.06
C ARG A 166 22.23 9.96 4.02
N LEU A 167 21.61 9.58 2.91
CA LEU A 167 21.17 10.50 1.85
C LEU A 167 19.84 11.18 2.19
N GLY A 168 19.03 10.59 3.07
CA GLY A 168 17.75 11.15 3.49
C GLY A 168 16.67 10.98 2.41
N ASP A 169 15.86 12.01 2.19
CA ASP A 169 14.89 12.02 1.11
C ASP A 169 15.61 12.12 -0.25
N ILE A 170 15.48 11.07 -1.05
CA ILE A 170 16.13 10.97 -2.36
C ILE A 170 15.24 11.44 -3.52
N HIS A 171 14.02 11.90 -3.26
CA HIS A 171 13.05 12.22 -4.32
C HIS A 171 13.60 13.23 -5.32
N GLU A 172 14.11 14.37 -4.87
CA GLU A 172 14.68 15.35 -5.79
C GLU A 172 15.91 14.84 -6.54
N ALA A 173 16.78 14.08 -5.87
CA ALA A 173 17.98 13.51 -6.48
C ALA A 173 17.62 12.49 -7.56
N LEU A 174 16.62 11.65 -7.33
CA LEU A 174 16.08 10.69 -8.29
C LEU A 174 15.58 11.42 -9.54
N TYR A 175 14.76 12.46 -9.39
CA TYR A 175 14.23 13.20 -10.54
C TYR A 175 15.29 14.06 -11.25
N ARG A 176 16.32 14.56 -10.54
CA ARG A 176 17.50 15.18 -11.17
C ARG A 176 18.30 14.19 -12.02
N LEU A 177 18.46 12.95 -11.54
CA LEU A 177 19.10 11.88 -12.31
C LEU A 177 18.24 11.49 -13.51
N TYR A 178 16.93 11.36 -13.32
CA TYR A 178 15.98 11.03 -14.39
C TYR A 178 16.00 12.08 -15.50
N GLY A 179 15.97 13.37 -15.16
CA GLY A 179 16.04 14.45 -16.15
C GLY A 179 17.31 14.44 -17.01
N ARG A 180 18.38 13.76 -16.57
CA ARG A 180 19.61 13.55 -17.34
C ARG A 180 19.69 12.19 -18.03
N SER A 181 18.91 11.21 -17.58
CA SER A 181 18.99 9.81 -18.05
C SER A 181 18.80 9.66 -19.57
N ALA A 182 18.03 10.55 -20.19
CA ALA A 182 17.82 10.59 -21.63
C ALA A 182 19.12 10.78 -22.46
N TYR A 183 20.15 11.39 -21.87
CA TYR A 183 21.43 11.65 -22.55
C TYR A 183 22.68 11.24 -21.74
N ASP A 184 22.51 10.86 -20.47
CA ASP A 184 23.59 10.42 -19.58
C ASP A 184 23.24 9.07 -18.94
N ARG A 185 23.77 7.99 -19.53
CA ARG A 185 23.61 6.62 -19.01
C ARG A 185 24.32 6.39 -17.68
N SER A 186 25.25 7.25 -17.26
CA SER A 186 25.93 7.11 -15.97
C SER A 186 25.01 7.39 -14.79
N THR A 187 23.83 7.96 -15.04
CA THR A 187 22.76 8.08 -14.04
C THR A 187 22.25 6.73 -13.54
N GLY A 188 22.35 5.67 -14.36
CA GLY A 188 21.89 4.33 -14.02
C GLY A 188 20.37 4.14 -14.00
N ILE A 189 19.58 5.13 -14.43
CA ILE A 189 18.15 4.96 -14.66
C ILE A 189 17.96 4.30 -16.02
N VAL A 190 17.12 3.27 -16.04
CA VAL A 190 16.80 2.46 -17.23
C VAL A 190 15.30 2.59 -17.48
N ASP A 191 14.95 3.30 -18.54
CA ASP A 191 13.57 3.47 -18.98
C ASP A 191 12.97 2.12 -19.39
N VAL A 192 11.78 1.79 -18.87
CA VAL A 192 11.04 0.59 -19.26
C VAL A 192 9.96 1.04 -20.22
N ASN A 193 10.14 0.72 -21.51
CA ASN A 193 9.30 1.25 -22.60
C ASN A 193 8.98 0.18 -23.65
N ASP A 194 8.94 -1.09 -23.22
CA ASP A 194 8.71 -2.26 -24.07
C ASP A 194 7.23 -2.53 -24.38
N GLY A 195 6.32 -1.66 -23.91
CA GLY A 195 4.88 -1.79 -24.10
C GLY A 195 4.21 -2.80 -23.17
N THR A 196 4.93 -3.36 -22.19
CA THR A 196 4.32 -4.11 -21.08
C THR A 196 3.39 -3.23 -20.26
N ASP A 197 2.54 -3.80 -19.41
CA ASP A 197 1.57 -3.04 -18.63
C ASP A 197 1.41 -3.57 -17.20
N ASN A 198 0.82 -2.76 -16.33
CA ASN A 198 0.51 -3.13 -14.95
C ASN A 198 -0.95 -3.58 -14.73
N SER A 199 -1.59 -4.13 -15.76
CA SER A 199 -2.94 -4.70 -15.64
C SER A 199 -2.90 -5.95 -14.78
N TYR A 200 -3.86 -6.08 -13.87
CA TYR A 200 -3.91 -7.20 -12.94
C TYR A 200 -5.36 -7.56 -12.57
N GLN A 201 -5.66 -8.86 -12.56
CA GLN A 201 -6.99 -9.41 -12.19
C GLN A 201 -8.18 -8.71 -12.86
N GLY A 202 -8.07 -8.41 -14.16
CA GLY A 202 -9.15 -7.78 -14.93
C GLY A 202 -9.25 -6.26 -14.74
N VAL A 203 -8.40 -5.65 -13.91
CA VAL A 203 -8.23 -4.20 -13.85
C VAL A 203 -7.24 -3.78 -14.94
N THR A 204 -7.71 -2.94 -15.86
CA THR A 204 -6.87 -2.37 -16.93
C THR A 204 -5.89 -1.37 -16.34
N GLY A 205 -4.59 -1.63 -16.55
CA GLY A 205 -3.50 -0.77 -16.15
C GLY A 205 -3.09 0.24 -17.22
N TYR A 206 -1.87 0.75 -17.07
CA TYR A 206 -1.18 1.63 -18.01
C TYR A 206 -0.07 0.85 -18.70
N ALA A 207 0.19 1.19 -19.96
CA ALA A 207 1.33 0.66 -20.70
C ALA A 207 2.60 1.43 -20.36
N ALA A 208 3.71 0.70 -20.34
CA ALA A 208 5.07 1.21 -20.28
C ALA A 208 5.40 1.91 -21.60
N VAL A 209 5.84 3.18 -21.52
CA VAL A 209 6.11 4.03 -22.68
C VAL A 209 7.43 4.77 -22.49
N ASN A 210 7.89 5.49 -23.52
CA ASN A 210 9.14 6.25 -23.39
C ASN A 210 9.04 7.32 -22.31
N GLY A 211 9.96 7.26 -21.35
CA GLY A 211 10.02 8.16 -20.20
C GLY A 211 9.01 7.80 -19.12
N TYR A 212 8.69 8.78 -18.27
CA TYR A 212 7.85 8.53 -17.11
C TYR A 212 6.46 8.02 -17.52
N ASP A 213 6.06 6.90 -16.91
CA ASP A 213 4.73 6.34 -17.09
C ASP A 213 4.13 5.81 -15.77
N MET A 214 2.82 5.55 -15.78
CA MET A 214 2.11 5.06 -14.58
C MET A 214 2.23 3.54 -14.38
N ALA A 215 2.94 2.83 -15.28
CA ALA A 215 3.23 1.41 -15.13
C ALA A 215 4.50 1.21 -14.31
N THR A 216 5.55 1.98 -14.62
CA THR A 216 6.92 1.76 -14.16
C THR A 216 7.60 2.98 -13.53
N GLY A 217 7.00 4.16 -13.59
CA GLY A 217 7.56 5.39 -13.05
C GLY A 217 8.68 5.92 -13.94
N VAL A 218 9.84 6.26 -13.38
CA VAL A 218 11.05 6.60 -14.17
C VAL A 218 11.72 5.36 -14.80
N GLY A 219 11.14 4.17 -14.60
CA GLY A 219 11.67 2.88 -15.04
C GLY A 219 12.35 2.11 -13.91
N THR A 220 13.41 1.38 -14.26
CA THR A 220 14.22 0.54 -13.37
C THR A 220 15.67 1.02 -13.28
N LEU A 221 16.55 0.25 -12.65
CA LEU A 221 17.92 0.68 -12.34
C LEU A 221 19.01 -0.30 -12.78
N ASP A 222 20.07 0.27 -13.33
CA ASP A 222 21.42 -0.30 -13.30
C ASP A 222 22.13 0.16 -12.02
N ALA A 223 22.11 -0.69 -10.99
CA ALA A 223 22.62 -0.36 -9.66
C ALA A 223 24.10 0.07 -9.66
N ALA A 224 24.94 -0.52 -10.52
CA ALA A 224 26.37 -0.21 -10.60
C ALA A 224 26.62 1.24 -11.02
N ARG A 225 25.69 1.82 -11.80
CA ARG A 225 25.73 3.23 -12.23
C ARG A 225 24.93 4.13 -11.29
N PHE A 226 23.76 3.67 -10.85
CA PHE A 226 22.84 4.46 -10.04
C PHE A 226 23.39 4.77 -8.64
N VAL A 227 23.97 3.77 -7.94
CA VAL A 227 24.52 3.93 -6.59
C VAL A 227 25.54 5.08 -6.51
N PRO A 228 26.63 5.10 -7.32
CA PRO A 228 27.60 6.19 -7.24
C PRO A 228 27.03 7.53 -7.75
N ALA A 229 26.05 7.52 -8.67
CA ALA A 229 25.40 8.74 -9.14
C ALA A 229 24.54 9.38 -8.03
N LEU A 230 23.72 8.59 -7.36
CA LEU A 230 22.87 9.02 -6.25
C LEU A 230 23.70 9.49 -5.04
N ALA A 231 24.78 8.76 -4.71
CA ALA A 231 25.71 9.12 -3.64
C ALA A 231 26.29 10.54 -3.80
N ARG A 232 26.56 10.97 -5.05
CA ARG A 232 27.07 12.31 -5.39
C ARG A 232 26.01 13.40 -5.33
N GLU A 233 24.77 13.10 -5.74
CA GLU A 233 23.67 14.08 -5.79
C GLU A 233 23.22 14.57 -4.40
N GLY A 234 23.29 13.72 -3.37
CA GLY A 234 22.93 14.12 -2.01
C GLY A 234 23.85 15.19 -1.39
N ARG A 235 24.90 15.67 -2.08
CA ARG A 235 25.82 16.72 -1.60
C ARG A 235 25.28 18.14 -1.84
N ARG A 236 24.18 18.28 -2.58
CA ARG A 236 23.65 19.57 -3.08
C ARG A 236 22.38 20.06 -2.37
N GLY A 237 21.98 19.44 -1.26
CA GLY A 237 20.86 19.86 -0.41
C GLY A 237 21.34 20.57 0.83
#